data_AF-A0A6L8MTY7-F1
#
_entry.id   AF-A0A6L8MTY7-F1
#
_cell.length_a   1.000
_cell.length_b   1.000
_cell.length_c   1.000
_cell.angle_alpha   90.00
_cell.angle_beta   90.00
_cell.angle_gamma   90.00
#
_symmetry.space_group_name_H-M   'P 1'
#
loop_
_entity.id
_entity.type
_entity.pdbx_description
1 polymer ?
#
loop_
_entity_poly.entity_id
_entity_poly.type
_entity_poly.pdbx_seq_one_letter_code
_entity_poly.pdbx_strand_id
1 'polypeptide(L)'
;MIDTMTTKKPRKKKEPYPFPVELIDQLLAQVQDKNAESILGESGLAGQLKKMLAERMLAAELTHHLANEDATSKNHRNGTTPKKVLAPGGELHLDIPRDRLSSFEPQLVAKGQRRMP
;
A
#
# COMPACT_ATOMS: atom_id res chain seq x y z
N MET A 1 29.19 22.14 49.08
CA MET A 1 28.02 21.34 48.64
C MET A 1 27.27 22.19 47.63
N ILE A 2 27.33 21.85 46.34
CA ILE A 2 26.54 22.51 45.30
C ILE A 2 25.74 21.44 44.55
N ASP A 3 24.44 21.41 44.80
CA ASP A 3 23.52 20.49 44.13
C ASP A 3 23.20 21.00 42.73
N THR A 4 23.70 20.31 41.71
CA THR A 4 23.35 20.59 40.31
C THR A 4 21.96 20.03 40.00
N MET A 5 20.95 20.90 39.99
CA MET A 5 19.60 20.54 39.56
C MET A 5 19.54 20.27 38.04
N THR A 6 19.43 19.00 37.68
CA THR A 6 19.17 18.58 36.29
C THR A 6 17.71 18.85 35.94
N THR A 7 17.45 19.82 35.05
CA THR A 7 16.11 20.08 34.52
C THR A 7 15.77 19.06 33.42
N LYS A 8 14.89 18.09 33.70
CA LYS A 8 14.35 17.16 32.68
C LYS A 8 13.46 17.94 31.70
N LYS A 9 13.85 17.96 30.43
CA LYS A 9 13.08 18.54 29.32
C LYS A 9 11.70 17.85 29.20
N PRO A 10 10.58 18.57 29.09
CA PRO A 10 9.26 17.96 29.04
C PRO A 10 9.06 17.13 27.76
N ARG A 11 8.57 15.90 27.90
CA ARG A 11 8.27 15.00 26.77
C ARG A 11 7.05 15.54 26.01
N LYS A 12 7.22 15.88 24.72
CA LYS A 12 6.10 16.22 23.82
C LYS A 12 5.14 15.02 23.72
N LYS A 13 3.84 15.26 23.87
CA LYS A 13 2.80 14.23 23.62
C LYS A 13 2.85 13.85 22.13
N LYS A 14 2.84 12.55 21.83
CA LYS A 14 2.75 12.05 20.45
C LYS A 14 1.35 12.35 19.92
N GLU A 15 1.27 12.80 18.67
CA GLU A 15 -0.02 12.95 18.00
C GLU A 15 -0.70 11.57 17.86
N PRO A 16 -2.04 11.51 17.96
CA PRO A 16 -2.77 10.26 17.76
C PRO A 16 -2.50 9.67 16.37
N TYR A 17 -2.46 8.35 16.27
CA TYR A 17 -2.40 7.69 14.97
C TYR A 17 -3.66 7.99 14.14
N PRO A 18 -3.54 8.04 12.79
CA PRO A 18 -4.68 8.34 11.92
C PRO A 18 -5.75 7.24 11.91
N PHE A 19 -5.45 6.07 12.48
CA PHE A 19 -6.36 4.94 12.56
C PHE A 19 -6.46 4.42 14.01
N PRO A 20 -7.59 3.80 14.40
CA PRO A 20 -7.75 3.16 15.70
C PRO A 20 -6.67 2.09 15.92
N VAL A 21 -6.10 2.06 17.12
CA VAL A 21 -5.03 1.11 17.49
C VAL A 21 -5.55 -0.33 17.46
N GLU A 22 -6.85 -0.50 17.73
CA GLU A 22 -7.54 -1.77 17.72
C GLU A 22 -7.46 -2.49 16.36
N LEU A 23 -7.35 -1.73 15.25
CA LEU A 23 -7.16 -2.33 13.93
C LEU A 23 -5.78 -2.98 13.79
N ILE A 24 -4.75 -2.40 14.42
CA ILE A 24 -3.41 -2.99 14.43
C ILE A 24 -3.41 -4.28 15.26
N ASP A 25 -4.09 -4.27 16.41
CA ASP A 25 -4.23 -5.47 17.24
C ASP A 25 -4.97 -6.60 16.50
N GLN A 26 -6.01 -6.26 15.74
CA GLN A 26 -6.71 -7.21 14.87
C GLN A 26 -5.80 -7.79 13.80
N LEU A 27 -4.99 -6.96 13.11
CA LEU A 27 -4.05 -7.45 12.10
C LEU A 27 -2.98 -8.35 12.71
N LEU A 28 -2.42 -7.96 13.85
CA LEU A 28 -1.40 -8.73 14.57
C LEU A 28 -1.95 -10.06 15.14
N ALA A 29 -3.25 -10.14 15.43
CA ALA A 29 -3.90 -11.37 15.88
C ALA A 29 -4.02 -12.41 14.76
N GLN A 30 -4.04 -12.01 13.48
CA GLN A 30 -4.11 -12.91 12.33
C GLN A 30 -2.74 -13.54 11.99
N VAL A 31 -1.64 -12.96 12.46
CA VAL A 31 -0.29 -13.43 12.18
C VAL A 31 0.10 -14.51 13.20
N GLN A 32 0.44 -15.71 12.70
CA GLN A 32 0.82 -16.86 13.53
C GLN A 32 2.17 -16.62 14.22
N ASP A 33 3.21 -16.30 13.44
CA ASP A 33 4.55 -16.02 13.93
C ASP A 33 4.75 -14.52 14.15
N LYS A 34 4.89 -14.09 15.41
CA LYS A 34 5.07 -12.67 15.77
C LYS A 34 6.52 -12.21 15.74
N ASN A 35 7.34 -12.80 14.86
CA ASN A 35 8.73 -12.37 14.68
C ASN A 35 8.82 -11.14 13.76
N ALA A 36 9.97 -10.47 13.77
CA ALA A 36 10.16 -9.23 13.01
C ALA A 36 9.95 -9.42 11.49
N GLU A 37 10.37 -10.55 10.94
CA GLU A 37 10.27 -10.82 9.50
C GLU A 37 8.81 -11.04 9.06
N SER A 38 8.06 -11.81 9.83
CA SER A 38 6.64 -12.10 9.57
C SER A 38 5.76 -10.84 9.68
N ILE A 39 6.14 -9.88 10.53
CA ILE A 39 5.37 -8.64 10.71
C ILE A 39 5.84 -7.54 9.74
N LEU A 40 7.13 -7.27 9.69
CA LEU A 40 7.71 -6.09 9.01
C LEU A 40 8.47 -6.41 7.72
N GLY A 41 8.71 -7.69 7.42
CA GLY A 41 9.41 -8.13 6.20
C GLY A 41 8.60 -7.90 4.93
N GLU A 42 9.27 -8.02 3.79
CA GLU A 42 8.68 -7.80 2.46
C GLU A 42 7.58 -8.81 2.11
N SER A 43 7.71 -10.05 2.60
CA SER A 43 6.71 -11.12 2.47
C SER A 43 5.76 -11.20 3.67
N GLY A 44 6.06 -10.45 4.74
CA GLY A 44 5.28 -10.39 5.97
C GLY A 44 4.02 -9.52 5.84
N LEU A 45 3.33 -9.32 6.97
CA LEU A 45 2.10 -8.55 7.07
C LEU A 45 2.22 -7.14 6.44
N ALA A 46 3.28 -6.41 6.77
CA ALA A 46 3.49 -5.05 6.27
C ALA A 46 3.68 -5.02 4.75
N GLY A 47 4.45 -5.96 4.19
CA GLY A 47 4.64 -6.09 2.75
C GLY A 47 3.35 -6.46 2.01
N GLN A 48 2.59 -7.41 2.55
CA GLN A 48 1.27 -7.77 2.01
C GLN A 48 0.28 -6.60 2.07
N LEU A 49 0.26 -5.84 3.15
CA LEU A 49 -0.59 -4.65 3.27
C LEU A 49 -0.22 -3.59 2.23
N LYS A 50 1.08 -3.33 2.01
CA LYS A 50 1.54 -2.43 0.94
C LYS A 50 1.08 -2.91 -0.43
N LYS A 51 1.22 -4.21 -0.72
CA LYS A 51 0.73 -4.84 -1.97
C LYS A 51 -0.77 -4.59 -2.13
N MET A 52 -1.58 -4.94 -1.12
CA MET A 52 -3.04 -4.81 -1.16
C MET A 52 -3.48 -3.36 -1.38
N LEU A 53 -2.84 -2.40 -0.70
CA LEU A 53 -3.14 -0.97 -0.87
C LEU A 53 -2.86 -0.51 -2.29
N ALA A 54 -1.69 -0.86 -2.84
CA ALA A 54 -1.31 -0.49 -4.20
C ALA A 54 -2.26 -1.10 -5.25
N GLU A 55 -2.59 -2.38 -5.12
CA GLU A 55 -3.54 -3.06 -6.02
C GLU A 55 -4.95 -2.48 -5.91
N ARG A 56 -5.37 -2.10 -4.69
CA ARG A 56 -6.67 -1.47 -4.49
C ARG A 56 -6.74 -0.09 -5.13
N MET A 57 -5.67 0.70 -5.06
CA MET A 57 -5.56 1.99 -5.75
C MET A 57 -5.63 1.81 -7.27
N LEU A 58 -4.84 0.89 -7.84
CA LEU A 58 -4.87 0.58 -9.27
C LEU A 58 -6.25 0.09 -9.73
N ALA A 59 -6.93 -0.71 -8.92
CA ALA A 59 -8.28 -1.18 -9.21
C ALA A 59 -9.31 -0.05 -9.18
N ALA A 60 -9.12 0.96 -8.31
CA ALA A 60 -9.94 2.16 -8.27
C ALA A 60 -9.70 3.05 -9.50
N GLU A 61 -8.44 3.22 -9.92
CA GLU A 61 -8.08 3.90 -11.17
C GLU A 61 -8.78 3.26 -12.38
N LEU A 62 -8.77 1.92 -12.48
CA LEU A 62 -9.47 1.23 -13.57
C LEU A 62 -11.00 1.39 -13.48
N THR A 63 -11.59 1.38 -12.28
CA THR A 63 -13.02 1.68 -12.12
C THR A 63 -13.35 3.06 -12.66
N HIS A 64 -12.55 4.06 -12.29
CA HIS A 64 -12.74 5.44 -12.75
C HIS A 64 -12.55 5.55 -14.27
N HIS A 65 -11.54 4.90 -14.84
CA HIS A 65 -11.33 4.82 -16.29
C HIS A 65 -12.56 4.29 -17.02
N LEU A 66 -13.08 3.13 -16.59
CA LEU A 66 -14.24 2.50 -17.22
C LEU A 66 -15.54 3.28 -17.01
N ALA A 67 -15.67 4.04 -15.92
CA ALA A 67 -16.84 4.88 -15.66
C ALA A 67 -16.92 6.11 -16.59
N ASN A 68 -15.78 6.52 -17.17
CA ASN A 68 -15.70 7.64 -18.11
C ASN A 68 -15.78 7.22 -19.59
N GLU A 69 -15.92 5.92 -19.86
CA GLU A 69 -16.13 5.41 -21.21
C GLU A 69 -17.57 5.67 -21.69
N ASP A 70 -17.77 5.82 -22.99
CA ASP A 70 -19.10 6.00 -23.57
C ASP A 70 -20.01 4.79 -23.27
N ALA A 71 -21.32 5.02 -23.15
CA ALA A 71 -22.29 3.95 -22.88
C ALA A 71 -22.32 2.84 -23.96
N THR A 72 -21.84 3.14 -25.17
CA THR A 72 -21.72 2.18 -26.28
C THR A 72 -20.37 1.45 -26.29
N SER A 73 -19.46 1.79 -25.38
CA SER A 73 -18.14 1.17 -25.30
C SER A 73 -18.28 -0.32 -24.97
N LYS A 74 -17.56 -1.15 -25.72
CA LYS A 74 -17.41 -2.59 -25.41
C LYS A 74 -16.30 -2.83 -24.39
N ASN A 75 -15.71 -1.76 -23.83
CA ASN A 75 -14.63 -1.88 -22.88
C ASN A 75 -15.12 -2.42 -21.53
N HIS A 76 -14.32 -3.30 -20.95
CA HIS A 76 -14.62 -3.94 -19.67
C HIS A 76 -13.32 -4.44 -19.04
N ARG A 77 -13.36 -4.83 -17.77
CA ARG A 77 -12.21 -5.42 -17.07
C ARG A 77 -11.80 -6.74 -17.75
N ASN A 78 -10.51 -6.93 -17.95
CA ASN A 78 -9.94 -8.10 -18.63
C ASN A 78 -8.82 -8.75 -17.80
N GLY A 79 -9.12 -8.99 -16.52
CA GLY A 79 -8.22 -9.62 -15.55
C GLY A 79 -7.10 -8.70 -15.07
N THR A 80 -5.99 -9.32 -14.65
CA THR A 80 -4.78 -8.65 -14.15
C THR A 80 -3.54 -9.16 -14.87
N THR A 81 -2.43 -8.45 -14.75
CA THR A 81 -1.11 -8.87 -15.25
C THR A 81 -0.06 -8.66 -14.16
N PRO A 82 0.75 -9.68 -13.83
CA PRO A 82 1.74 -9.55 -12.77
C PRO A 82 2.85 -8.58 -13.20
N LYS A 83 3.27 -7.72 -12.27
CA LYS A 83 4.37 -6.77 -12.46
C LYS A 83 5.18 -6.64 -11.18
N LYS A 84 6.48 -6.83 -11.32
CA LYS A 84 7.46 -6.48 -10.28
C LYS A 84 7.81 -5.00 -10.38
N VAL A 85 7.71 -4.30 -9.25
CA VAL A 85 8.02 -2.89 -9.10
C VAL A 85 8.84 -2.66 -7.84
N LEU A 86 9.80 -1.74 -7.92
CA LEU A 86 10.58 -1.31 -6.77
C LEU A 86 9.84 -0.19 -6.05
N ALA A 87 9.56 -0.38 -4.76
CA ALA A 87 8.91 0.59 -3.90
C ALA A 87 9.85 1.01 -2.75
N PRO A 88 9.51 2.08 -2.01
CA PRO A 88 10.22 2.41 -0.78
C PRO A 88 10.17 1.24 0.22
N GLY A 89 11.34 0.66 0.48
CA GLY A 89 11.52 -0.46 1.40
C GLY A 89 11.28 -1.85 0.81
N GLY A 90 11.41 -2.04 -0.52
CA GLY A 90 11.54 -3.37 -1.10
C GLY A 90 10.96 -3.54 -2.51
N GLU A 91 11.11 -4.76 -3.05
CA GLU A 91 10.41 -5.20 -4.26
C GLU A 91 8.94 -5.52 -3.91
N LEU A 92 8.00 -5.07 -4.74
CA LEU A 92 6.58 -5.45 -4.65
C LEU A 92 6.16 -6.19 -5.91
N HIS A 93 5.46 -7.31 -5.72
CA HIS A 93 4.85 -8.08 -6.80
C HIS A 93 3.36 -7.72 -6.84
N LEU A 94 2.94 -7.00 -7.88
CA LEU A 94 1.59 -6.48 -8.01
C LEU A 94 0.85 -7.15 -9.17
N ASP A 95 -0.44 -7.38 -9.00
CA ASP A 95 -1.37 -7.83 -10.02
C ASP A 95 -2.09 -6.61 -10.62
N ILE A 96 -1.57 -6.09 -11.72
CA ILE A 96 -2.05 -4.84 -12.31
C ILE A 96 -3.34 -5.09 -13.10
N PRO A 97 -4.44 -4.40 -12.78
CA PRO A 97 -5.71 -4.56 -13.47
C PRO A 97 -5.64 -3.93 -14.86
N ARG A 98 -6.35 -4.53 -15.82
CA ARG A 98 -6.37 -4.07 -17.22
C ARG A 98 -7.77 -4.11 -17.80
N ASP A 99 -7.98 -3.30 -18.82
CA ASP A 99 -9.21 -3.26 -19.62
C ASP A 99 -9.11 -4.14 -20.88
N ARG A 100 -10.24 -4.34 -21.56
CA ARG A 100 -10.32 -5.20 -22.76
C ARG A 100 -9.68 -4.54 -23.96
N LEU A 101 -9.85 -3.24 -24.11
CA LEU A 101 -9.35 -2.48 -25.26
C LEU A 101 -7.90 -2.01 -25.08
N SER A 102 -7.30 -2.26 -23.91
CA SER A 102 -5.94 -1.82 -23.56
C SER A 102 -5.77 -0.29 -23.58
N SER A 103 -6.86 0.46 -23.43
CA SER A 103 -6.88 1.92 -23.41
C SER A 103 -6.53 2.50 -22.03
N PHE A 104 -6.60 1.69 -20.97
CA PHE A 104 -6.27 2.14 -19.62
C PHE A 104 -4.77 2.41 -19.46
N GLU A 105 -4.43 3.59 -18.93
CA GLU A 105 -3.07 3.97 -18.52
C GLU A 105 -3.04 4.23 -17.00
N PRO A 106 -2.48 3.30 -16.19
CA PRO A 106 -2.41 3.46 -14.74
C PRO A 106 -1.49 4.61 -14.35
N GLN A 107 -1.88 5.38 -13.34
CA GLN A 107 -1.12 6.54 -12.86
C GLN A 107 -0.12 6.16 -11.76
N LEU A 108 -0.51 5.29 -10.83
CA LEU A 108 0.38 4.84 -9.75
C LEU A 108 1.63 4.15 -10.29
N VAL A 109 1.48 3.32 -11.33
CA VAL A 109 2.61 2.68 -12.03
C VAL A 109 2.31 2.60 -13.53
N ALA A 110 2.87 3.53 -14.30
CA ALA A 110 2.67 3.58 -15.75
C ALA A 110 3.14 2.30 -16.46
N LYS A 111 2.65 2.07 -17.68
CA LYS A 111 3.12 0.96 -18.53
C LYS A 111 4.64 1.04 -18.72
N GLY A 112 5.33 -0.10 -18.58
CA GLY A 112 6.79 -0.18 -18.64
C GLY A 112 7.56 0.33 -17.40
N GLN A 113 6.98 1.21 -16.57
CA GLN A 113 7.64 1.75 -15.38
C GLN A 113 7.93 0.67 -14.32
N ARG A 114 9.17 0.56 -13.82
CA ARG A 114 9.58 -0.46 -12.83
C ARG A 114 9.83 0.08 -11.41
N ARG A 115 9.68 1.38 -11.21
CA ARG A 115 9.85 2.04 -9.91
C ARG A 115 8.58 2.80 -9.58
N MET A 116 8.06 2.63 -8.37
CA MET A 116 7.01 3.52 -7.86
C MET A 116 7.54 4.97 -7.81
N PRO A 117 6.65 5.96 -8.00
CA PRO A 117 7.01 7.37 -7.83
C PRO A 117 7.52 7.68 -6.41
#